data_AF-A0A1N7JP43-F1
#
_entry.id   AF-A0A1N7JP43-F1
#
_cell.length_a   1.000
_cell.length_b   1.000
_cell.length_c   1.000
_cell.angle_alpha   90.00
_cell.angle_beta   90.00
_cell.angle_gamma   90.00
#
_symmetry.space_group_name_H-M   'P 1'
#
loop_
_entity.id
_entity.type
_entity.pdbx_description
1 polymer ?
#
loop_
_entity_poly.entity_id
_entity_poly.type
_entity_poly.pdbx_seq_one_letter_code
_entity_poly.pdbx_strand_id
1 'polypeptide(L)'
;MENSIAFVNETARQMGLLFKFVRQMNELDFAGSLSGEFRGAQDAGWSTTITADQVYEELRGRLAAGPIESFADMRIILLLYSQLSEAGGVYESLKNMMGIVESAPYNLWPFRDLVRVKQNPKRVIGPNANATFRALATHARKIGMIGLSSALENVFRDDVRNGMYHSDYILWNDGLRLRRRNGGHVTRIEYTEVLDLVGIGLAFFETLQMLRKSAMQSFDPPREIIGRFSANPPMPHTVAYNTETGSFSISCSSPGAVTSPEYLVQEAINKYLGGRVMVVFRVGGGAETPNIDFLEHGFEPSEIDLEQGQLVELLKDIDARGLWDGRESESKSEGLLTLSPWGFRHLENSGALKTLVGEPELIMEFVPPAKTKK
;
A
#
# COMPACT_ATOMS: atom_id res chain seq x y z
N MET A 1 -2.65 -21.73 8.89
CA MET A 1 -1.28 -21.98 8.39
C MET A 1 -1.14 -21.94 6.87
N GLU A 2 -1.58 -22.92 6.06
CA GLU A 2 -1.41 -22.85 4.58
C GLU A 2 -2.14 -21.64 3.97
N ASN A 3 -3.37 -21.39 4.46
CA ASN A 3 -4.13 -20.18 4.11
C ASN A 3 -3.43 -18.89 4.58
N SER A 4 -2.78 -18.91 5.76
CA SER A 4 -2.10 -17.74 6.32
C SER A 4 -0.84 -17.38 5.50
N ILE A 5 -0.07 -18.36 5.05
CA ILE A 5 1.11 -18.14 4.19
C ILE A 5 0.68 -17.56 2.85
N ALA A 6 -0.34 -18.14 2.20
CA ALA A 6 -0.88 -17.63 0.95
C ALA A 6 -1.37 -16.18 1.10
N PHE A 7 -2.11 -15.88 2.18
CA PHE A 7 -2.56 -14.54 2.50
C PHE A 7 -1.41 -13.53 2.67
N VAL A 8 -0.36 -13.92 3.41
CA VAL A 8 0.81 -13.05 3.63
C VAL A 8 1.55 -12.78 2.32
N ASN A 9 1.81 -13.81 1.52
CA ASN A 9 2.51 -13.66 0.25
C ASN A 9 1.69 -12.79 -0.73
N GLU A 10 0.37 -12.97 -0.77
CA GLU A 10 -0.51 -12.14 -1.59
C GLU A 10 -0.54 -10.69 -1.08
N THR A 11 -0.58 -10.48 0.23
CA THR A 11 -0.48 -9.14 0.84
C THR A 11 0.83 -8.46 0.44
N ALA A 12 1.95 -9.18 0.52
CA ALA A 12 3.25 -8.65 0.14
C ALA A 12 3.32 -8.31 -1.35
N ARG A 13 2.78 -9.18 -2.22
CA ARG A 13 2.65 -8.93 -3.66
C ARG A 13 1.85 -7.65 -3.93
N GLN A 14 0.67 -7.50 -3.33
CA GLN A 14 -0.20 -6.34 -3.53
C GLN A 14 0.45 -5.04 -3.05
N MET A 15 1.16 -5.07 -1.92
CA MET A 15 1.93 -3.91 -1.44
C MET A 15 3.09 -3.57 -2.38
N GLY A 16 3.85 -4.57 -2.83
CA GLY A 16 4.95 -4.36 -3.78
C GLY A 16 4.46 -3.81 -5.13
N LEU A 17 3.26 -4.20 -5.56
CA LEU A 17 2.62 -3.63 -6.75
C LEU A 17 2.19 -2.18 -6.55
N LEU A 18 1.63 -1.82 -5.39
CA LEU A 18 1.34 -0.42 -5.08
C LEU A 18 2.59 0.43 -5.22
N PHE A 19 3.70 0.04 -4.57
CA PHE A 19 4.97 0.76 -4.63
C PHE A 19 5.45 0.96 -6.07
N LYS A 20 5.44 -0.14 -6.85
CA LYS A 20 5.83 -0.12 -8.26
C LYS A 20 4.96 0.84 -9.10
N PHE A 21 3.64 0.79 -8.94
CA PHE A 21 2.73 1.66 -9.68
C PHE A 21 2.92 3.12 -9.32
N VAL A 22 2.93 3.46 -8.03
CA VAL A 22 2.99 4.86 -7.60
C VAL A 22 4.34 5.48 -7.93
N ARG A 23 5.42 4.70 -7.90
CA ARG A 23 6.75 5.11 -8.36
C ARG A 23 6.73 5.50 -9.83
N GLN A 24 6.09 4.68 -10.68
CA GLN A 24 5.93 4.99 -12.10
C GLN A 24 5.05 6.22 -12.33
N MET A 25 3.96 6.37 -11.57
CA MET A 25 3.01 7.47 -11.76
C MET A 25 3.59 8.83 -11.34
N ASN A 26 4.34 8.89 -10.24
CA ASN A 26 5.01 10.11 -9.77
C ASN A 26 6.16 9.74 -8.82
N GLU A 27 7.37 9.60 -9.36
CA GLU A 27 8.55 9.18 -8.58
C GLU A 27 8.90 10.16 -7.44
N LEU A 28 8.60 11.46 -7.61
CA LEU A 28 8.90 12.48 -6.60
C LEU A 28 7.94 12.42 -5.40
N ASP A 29 6.62 12.38 -5.63
CA ASP A 29 5.66 12.21 -4.54
C ASP A 29 5.81 10.82 -3.89
N PHE A 30 6.21 9.81 -4.67
CA PHE A 30 6.57 8.50 -4.14
C PHE A 30 7.74 8.60 -3.16
N ALA A 31 8.84 9.25 -3.56
CA ALA A 31 9.99 9.51 -2.70
C ALA A 31 9.57 10.21 -1.40
N GLY A 32 8.74 11.26 -1.48
CA GLY A 32 8.21 11.96 -0.29
C GLY A 32 7.29 11.10 0.59
N SER A 33 6.72 10.03 0.05
CA SER A 33 5.88 9.08 0.78
C SER A 33 6.65 7.98 1.51
N LEU A 34 7.96 7.81 1.22
CA LEU A 34 8.79 6.76 1.84
C LEU A 34 9.11 7.05 3.31
N SER A 35 9.27 8.32 3.68
CA SER A 35 9.40 8.74 5.07
C SER A 35 8.02 8.81 5.71
N GLY A 36 7.78 7.98 6.73
CA GLY A 36 6.58 8.12 7.55
C GLY A 36 6.69 9.41 8.37
N GLU A 37 5.59 10.16 8.46
CA GLU A 37 5.51 11.42 9.18
C GLU A 37 6.56 12.47 8.75
N PHE A 38 6.68 12.75 7.44
CA PHE A 38 7.50 13.87 6.95
C PHE A 38 6.85 15.22 7.30
N ARG A 39 6.78 15.55 8.59
CA ARG A 39 6.16 16.77 9.11
C ARG A 39 7.28 17.75 9.44
N GLY A 40 7.29 18.92 8.79
CA GLY A 40 8.29 19.99 8.88
C GLY A 40 9.23 20.01 10.10
N ALA A 41 9.10 21.00 11.00
CA ALA A 41 10.04 21.20 12.11
C ALA A 41 9.85 20.14 13.23
N GLN A 42 10.30 18.91 12.99
CA GLN A 42 10.42 17.86 14.00
C GLN A 42 11.90 17.64 14.32
N ASP A 43 12.24 17.74 15.61
CA ASP A 43 13.56 17.38 16.11
C ASP A 43 13.70 15.84 16.19
N ALA A 44 14.92 15.36 16.40
CA ALA A 44 15.17 13.93 16.64
C ALA A 44 14.30 13.42 17.81
N GLY A 45 13.68 12.24 17.62
CA GLY A 45 12.84 11.62 18.65
C GLY A 45 11.34 11.94 18.59
N TRP A 46 10.88 12.73 17.60
CA TRP A 46 9.46 13.10 17.46
C TRP A 46 8.69 12.33 16.37
N SER A 47 9.25 11.23 15.87
CA SER A 47 8.61 10.35 14.89
C SER A 47 8.10 9.07 15.56
N THR A 48 6.80 8.79 15.38
CA THR A 48 6.16 7.57 15.89
C THR A 48 6.56 6.33 15.10
N THR A 49 7.15 6.49 13.90
CA THR A 49 7.68 5.35 13.14
C THR A 49 8.83 4.68 13.88
N ILE A 50 9.66 5.44 14.60
CA ILE A 50 10.76 4.90 15.42
C ILE A 50 10.22 3.92 16.46
N THR A 51 9.15 4.30 17.16
CA THR A 51 8.51 3.42 18.14
C THR A 51 7.90 2.19 17.47
N ALA A 52 7.28 2.34 16.30
CA ALA A 52 6.71 1.21 15.59
C ALA A 52 7.80 0.18 15.19
N ASP A 53 8.96 0.65 14.73
CA ASP A 53 10.10 -0.20 14.38
C ASP A 53 10.65 -0.91 15.63
N GLN A 54 10.72 -0.23 16.78
CA GLN A 54 11.12 -0.84 18.06
C GLN A 54 10.15 -1.93 18.51
N VAL A 55 8.84 -1.65 18.50
CA VAL A 55 7.80 -2.63 18.87
C VAL A 55 7.83 -3.84 17.94
N TYR A 56 8.11 -3.62 16.66
CA TYR A 56 8.30 -4.71 15.69
C TYR A 56 9.46 -5.62 16.08
N GLU A 57 10.64 -5.05 16.36
CA GLU A 57 11.81 -5.84 16.78
C GLU A 57 11.60 -6.54 18.12
N GLU A 58 10.91 -5.90 19.07
CA GLU A 58 10.54 -6.53 20.35
C GLU A 58 9.61 -7.73 20.16
N LEU A 59 8.58 -7.59 19.33
CA LEU A 59 7.64 -8.68 19.03
C LEU A 59 8.33 -9.82 18.30
N ARG A 60 9.13 -9.50 17.27
CA ARG A 60 9.91 -10.46 16.50
C ARG A 60 10.90 -11.20 17.39
N GLY A 61 11.69 -10.46 18.17
CA GLY A 61 12.66 -11.00 19.10
C GLY A 61 12.01 -11.89 20.16
N ARG A 62 10.83 -11.49 20.66
CA ARG A 62 10.07 -12.35 21.58
C ARG A 62 9.67 -13.65 20.89
N LEU A 63 9.05 -13.62 19.72
CA LEU A 63 8.63 -14.85 19.02
C LEU A 63 9.81 -15.77 18.69
N ALA A 64 10.99 -15.20 18.42
CA ALA A 64 12.22 -15.95 18.17
C ALA A 64 12.82 -16.61 19.43
N ALA A 65 12.56 -16.08 20.63
CA ALA A 65 13.14 -16.58 21.88
C ALA A 65 12.64 -17.97 22.30
N GLY A 66 11.60 -18.50 21.65
CA GLY A 66 11.10 -19.86 21.90
C GLY A 66 9.64 -19.89 22.35
N PRO A 67 9.19 -21.03 22.92
CA PRO A 67 7.78 -21.27 23.24
C PRO A 67 7.20 -20.20 24.18
N ILE A 68 5.87 -20.12 24.18
CA ILE A 68 5.13 -19.26 25.10
C ILE A 68 5.01 -20.01 26.42
N GLU A 69 5.63 -19.48 27.46
CA GLU A 69 5.81 -20.19 28.74
C GLU A 69 4.70 -19.86 29.74
N SER A 70 3.98 -18.74 29.55
CA SER A 70 2.96 -18.31 30.50
C SER A 70 1.88 -17.40 29.89
N PHE A 71 0.80 -17.18 30.65
CA PHE A 71 -0.18 -16.16 30.28
C PHE A 71 0.36 -14.73 30.36
N ALA A 72 1.34 -14.44 31.22
CA ALA A 72 1.95 -13.11 31.27
C ALA A 72 2.66 -12.80 29.95
N ASP A 73 3.37 -13.80 29.46
CA ASP A 73 4.09 -13.79 28.21
C ASP A 73 3.18 -13.67 26.98
N MET A 74 2.08 -14.43 26.90
CA MET A 74 1.04 -14.21 25.87
C MET A 74 0.45 -12.80 25.90
N ARG A 75 0.31 -12.16 27.08
CA ARG A 75 -0.16 -10.77 27.17
C ARG A 75 0.85 -9.79 26.56
N ILE A 76 2.15 -10.03 26.71
CA ILE A 76 3.20 -9.20 26.10
C ILE A 76 3.08 -9.28 24.58
N ILE A 77 2.96 -10.49 24.02
CA ILE A 77 2.79 -10.69 22.57
C ILE A 77 1.56 -9.95 22.05
N LEU A 78 0.40 -10.12 22.70
CA LEU A 78 -0.84 -9.46 22.31
C LEU A 78 -0.79 -7.93 22.47
N LEU A 79 -0.05 -7.43 23.48
CA LEU A 79 0.14 -6.01 23.69
C LEU A 79 0.97 -5.39 22.56
N LEU A 80 2.11 -6.02 22.21
CA LEU A 80 2.98 -5.56 21.12
C LEU A 80 2.26 -5.63 19.77
N TYR A 81 1.52 -6.72 19.51
CA TYR A 81 0.65 -6.83 18.33
C TYR A 81 -0.36 -5.69 18.23
N SER A 82 -1.02 -5.35 19.35
CA SER A 82 -1.99 -4.26 19.40
C SER A 82 -1.31 -2.90 19.19
N GLN A 83 -0.12 -2.69 19.75
CA GLN A 83 0.65 -1.46 19.54
C GLN A 83 1.06 -1.28 18.07
N LEU A 84 1.51 -2.34 17.39
CA LEU A 84 1.80 -2.28 15.94
C LEU A 84 0.57 -1.86 15.15
N SER A 85 -0.61 -2.40 15.46
CA SER A 85 -1.85 -2.02 14.75
C SER A 85 -2.18 -0.53 14.87
N GLU A 86 -1.72 0.17 15.92
CA GLU A 86 -1.90 1.62 16.10
C GLU A 86 -0.76 2.47 15.54
N ALA A 87 0.21 1.90 14.83
CA ALA A 87 1.37 2.61 14.27
C ALA A 87 0.98 3.55 13.11
N GLY A 88 0.13 4.54 13.38
CA GLY A 88 -0.49 5.43 12.40
C GLY A 88 0.54 6.10 11.49
N GLY A 89 1.65 6.58 12.05
CA GLY A 89 2.72 7.22 11.28
C GLY A 89 3.32 6.35 10.17
N VAL A 90 3.35 5.03 10.35
CA VAL A 90 3.82 4.08 9.33
C VAL A 90 2.79 3.93 8.21
N TYR A 91 1.51 3.99 8.56
CA TYR A 91 0.41 3.80 7.61
C TYR A 91 0.03 5.07 6.84
N GLU A 92 0.49 6.24 7.30
CA GLU A 92 0.38 7.50 6.55
C GLU A 92 1.07 7.40 5.18
N SER A 93 2.22 6.72 5.11
CA SER A 93 2.93 6.44 3.85
C SER A 93 2.05 5.73 2.83
N LEU A 94 1.34 4.67 3.21
CA LEU A 94 0.43 3.94 2.32
C LEU A 94 -0.73 4.83 1.84
N LYS A 95 -1.26 5.67 2.74
CA LYS A 95 -2.36 6.58 2.39
C LYS A 95 -1.91 7.64 1.37
N ASN A 96 -0.71 8.20 1.54
CA ASN A 96 -0.12 9.14 0.60
C ASN A 96 0.20 8.47 -0.75
N MET A 97 0.74 7.24 -0.76
CA MET A 97 0.99 6.48 -1.98
C MET A 97 -0.29 6.27 -2.80
N MET A 98 -1.38 5.85 -2.15
CA MET A 98 -2.66 5.73 -2.87
C MET A 98 -3.17 7.09 -3.37
N GLY A 99 -2.85 8.19 -2.66
CA GLY A 99 -3.14 9.56 -3.11
C GLY A 99 -2.42 9.94 -4.41
N ILE A 100 -1.22 9.41 -4.65
CA ILE A 100 -0.49 9.59 -5.91
C ILE A 100 -1.30 9.05 -7.08
N VAL A 101 -1.94 7.90 -6.91
CA VAL A 101 -2.80 7.30 -7.95
C VAL A 101 -3.95 8.23 -8.30
N GLU A 102 -4.52 8.89 -7.29
CA GLU A 102 -5.58 9.90 -7.45
C GLU A 102 -5.09 11.26 -7.98
N SER A 103 -3.79 11.40 -8.26
CA SER A 103 -3.15 12.69 -8.54
C SER A 103 -3.37 13.73 -7.44
N ALA A 104 -3.59 13.28 -6.21
CA ALA A 104 -3.77 14.14 -5.05
C ALA A 104 -2.40 14.69 -4.58
N PRO A 105 -2.34 15.96 -4.15
CA PRO A 105 -1.11 16.51 -3.56
C PRO A 105 -0.68 15.71 -2.33
N TYR A 106 0.64 15.61 -2.11
CA TYR A 106 1.18 15.04 -0.87
C TYR A 106 0.55 15.68 0.37
N ASN A 107 0.05 14.85 1.29
CA ASN A 107 -0.67 15.29 2.48
C ASN A 107 0.13 14.95 3.75
N LEU A 108 0.48 15.99 4.50
CA LEU A 108 1.18 15.87 5.79
C LEU A 108 0.33 15.18 6.88
N TRP A 109 -1.00 15.16 6.71
CA TRP A 109 -1.97 14.62 7.66
C TRP A 109 -3.04 13.80 6.90
N PRO A 110 -2.66 12.66 6.31
CA PRO A 110 -3.51 11.96 5.35
C PRO A 110 -4.74 11.30 6.00
N PHE A 111 -4.79 11.22 7.33
CA PHE A 111 -5.96 10.78 8.10
C PHE A 111 -6.70 11.91 8.83
N ARG A 112 -6.45 13.18 8.47
CA ARG A 112 -7.09 14.34 9.11
C ARG A 112 -8.62 14.23 9.14
N ASP A 113 -9.23 13.71 8.08
CA ASP A 113 -10.69 13.62 7.97
C ASP A 113 -11.31 12.57 8.89
N LEU A 114 -10.50 11.68 9.46
CA LEU A 114 -10.95 10.71 10.47
C LEU A 114 -10.90 11.29 11.89
N VAL A 115 -10.25 12.44 12.08
CA VAL A 115 -10.09 13.08 13.39
C VAL A 115 -11.43 13.64 13.85
N ARG A 116 -11.83 13.28 15.07
CA ARG A 116 -13.07 13.76 15.68
C ARG A 116 -12.75 14.88 16.67
N VAL A 117 -13.45 16.00 16.54
CA VAL A 117 -13.38 17.09 17.51
C VAL A 117 -14.58 16.98 18.45
N LYS A 118 -14.34 16.51 19.68
CA LYS A 118 -15.35 16.58 20.74
C LYS A 118 -15.42 18.01 21.24
N GLN A 119 -16.61 18.60 21.31
CA GLN A 119 -16.76 20.00 21.70
C GLN A 119 -16.69 20.20 23.23
N ASN A 120 -17.17 19.24 24.03
CA ASN A 120 -17.24 19.36 25.50
C ASN A 120 -16.77 18.06 26.21
N PRO A 121 -15.59 18.03 26.86
CA PRO A 121 -14.52 19.02 26.78
C PRO A 121 -13.91 19.07 25.37
N LYS A 122 -13.36 20.23 24.96
CA LYS A 122 -12.73 20.40 23.65
C LYS A 122 -11.53 19.46 23.55
N ARG A 123 -11.66 18.37 22.80
CA ARG A 123 -10.61 17.36 22.62
C ARG A 123 -10.58 16.91 21.18
N VAL A 124 -9.38 16.90 20.61
CA VAL A 124 -9.08 16.27 19.33
C VAL A 124 -8.83 14.80 19.59
N ILE A 125 -9.59 13.94 18.93
CA ILE A 125 -9.49 12.48 19.05
C ILE A 125 -9.02 11.96 17.70
N GLY A 126 -7.79 11.46 17.66
CA GLY A 126 -7.24 10.81 16.48
C GLY A 126 -8.02 9.55 16.09
N PRO A 127 -7.88 9.07 14.84
CA PRO A 127 -8.43 7.78 14.44
C PRO A 127 -7.82 6.64 15.26
N ASN A 128 -8.61 5.60 15.45
CA ASN A 128 -8.10 4.32 15.95
C ASN A 128 -7.67 3.42 14.77
N ALA A 129 -6.91 2.35 15.03
CA ALA A 129 -6.47 1.42 13.98
C ALA A 129 -7.59 0.97 13.04
N ASN A 130 -8.76 0.58 13.55
CA ASN A 130 -9.88 0.13 12.70
C ASN A 130 -10.30 1.20 11.70
N ALA A 131 -10.50 2.44 12.16
CA ALA A 131 -10.84 3.55 11.27
C ALA A 131 -9.73 3.79 10.23
N THR A 132 -8.46 3.69 10.65
CA THR A 132 -7.29 3.82 9.77
C THR A 132 -7.26 2.74 8.70
N PHE A 133 -7.31 1.45 9.07
CA PHE A 133 -7.26 0.32 8.14
C PHE A 133 -8.48 0.25 7.23
N ARG A 134 -9.68 0.58 7.74
CA ARG A 134 -10.87 0.70 6.90
C ARG A 134 -10.72 1.82 5.88
N ALA A 135 -10.18 2.98 6.27
CA ALA A 135 -9.93 4.07 5.35
C ALA A 135 -8.87 3.72 4.30
N LEU A 136 -7.83 2.96 4.67
CA LEU A 136 -6.84 2.43 3.74
C LEU A 136 -7.47 1.43 2.76
N ALA A 137 -8.20 0.44 3.25
CA ALA A 137 -8.88 -0.55 2.42
C ALA A 137 -9.90 0.08 1.46
N THR A 138 -10.64 1.08 1.92
CA THR A 138 -11.60 1.83 1.10
C THR A 138 -10.86 2.59 0.00
N HIS A 139 -9.72 3.20 0.33
CA HIS A 139 -8.88 3.90 -0.65
C HIS A 139 -8.28 2.94 -1.69
N ALA A 140 -7.77 1.79 -1.26
CA ALA A 140 -7.24 0.75 -2.14
C ALA A 140 -8.29 0.26 -3.15
N ARG A 141 -9.53 0.04 -2.69
CA ARG A 141 -10.66 -0.31 -3.58
C ARG A 141 -10.97 0.85 -4.54
N LYS A 142 -10.98 2.09 -4.05
CA LYS A 142 -11.25 3.29 -4.87
C LYS A 142 -10.23 3.45 -6.01
N ILE A 143 -8.97 3.08 -5.81
CA ILE A 143 -7.95 3.13 -6.87
C ILE A 143 -7.92 1.87 -7.76
N GLY A 144 -8.82 0.90 -7.55
CA GLY A 144 -8.93 -0.33 -8.33
C GLY A 144 -8.02 -1.48 -7.86
N MET A 145 -7.41 -1.39 -6.69
CA MET A 145 -6.58 -2.46 -6.09
C MET A 145 -7.36 -3.24 -5.04
N ILE A 146 -8.29 -4.09 -5.48
CA ILE A 146 -9.15 -4.88 -4.57
C ILE A 146 -8.39 -5.93 -3.77
N GLY A 147 -7.28 -6.46 -4.30
CA GLY A 147 -6.43 -7.40 -3.58
C GLY A 147 -5.78 -6.72 -2.37
N LEU A 148 -5.22 -5.53 -2.57
CA LEU A 148 -4.71 -4.69 -1.48
C LEU A 148 -5.81 -4.28 -0.49
N SER A 149 -7.01 -3.95 -0.98
CA SER A 149 -8.17 -3.65 -0.14
C SER A 149 -8.49 -4.80 0.81
N SER A 150 -8.62 -6.02 0.26
CA SER A 150 -8.87 -7.25 1.02
C SER A 150 -7.75 -7.53 2.03
N ALA A 151 -6.48 -7.35 1.63
CA ALA A 151 -5.35 -7.51 2.55
C ALA A 151 -5.47 -6.56 3.75
N LEU A 152 -5.67 -5.27 3.51
CA LEU A 152 -5.78 -4.25 4.56
C LEU A 152 -6.97 -4.44 5.50
N GLU A 153 -8.09 -5.00 5.02
CA GLU A 153 -9.24 -5.34 5.88
C GLU A 153 -8.92 -6.48 6.87
N ASN A 154 -7.94 -7.33 6.56
CA ASN A 154 -7.71 -8.60 7.26
C ASN A 154 -6.37 -8.69 8.00
N VAL A 155 -5.44 -7.74 7.81
CA VAL A 155 -4.11 -7.77 8.48
C VAL A 155 -4.23 -7.71 10.00
N PHE A 156 -5.09 -6.84 10.54
CA PHE A 156 -5.28 -6.70 11.99
C PHE A 156 -6.73 -7.02 12.37
N ARG A 157 -6.89 -7.98 13.28
CA ARG A 157 -8.22 -8.41 13.72
C ARG A 157 -8.78 -7.45 14.77
N ASP A 158 -9.82 -6.72 14.40
CA ASP A 158 -10.43 -5.68 15.21
C ASP A 158 -10.85 -6.12 16.62
N ASP A 159 -11.41 -7.32 16.77
CA ASP A 159 -11.92 -7.81 18.05
C ASP A 159 -10.81 -8.17 19.03
N VAL A 160 -9.70 -8.75 18.57
CA VAL A 160 -8.50 -9.03 19.38
C VAL A 160 -7.90 -7.72 19.87
N ARG A 161 -7.67 -6.77 18.96
CA ARG A 161 -7.14 -5.44 19.26
C ARG A 161 -8.03 -4.70 20.26
N ASN A 162 -9.34 -4.62 20.02
CA ASN A 162 -10.27 -3.94 20.91
C ASN A 162 -10.39 -4.64 22.26
N GLY A 163 -10.37 -5.97 22.27
CA GLY A 163 -10.34 -6.79 23.49
C GLY A 163 -9.13 -6.44 24.35
N MET A 164 -7.95 -6.37 23.75
CA MET A 164 -6.71 -5.99 24.46
C MET A 164 -6.78 -4.55 24.97
N TYR A 165 -7.11 -3.57 24.12
CA TYR A 165 -7.15 -2.15 24.48
C TYR A 165 -8.13 -1.83 25.62
N HIS A 166 -9.24 -2.56 25.69
CA HIS A 166 -10.25 -2.37 26.74
C HIS A 166 -10.15 -3.36 27.90
N SER A 167 -9.16 -4.26 27.87
CA SER A 167 -9.05 -5.38 28.83
C SER A 167 -10.32 -6.25 28.86
N ASP A 168 -11.03 -6.34 27.75
CA ASP A 168 -12.26 -7.14 27.55
C ASP A 168 -11.93 -8.58 27.08
N TYR A 169 -10.85 -9.16 27.62
CA TYR A 169 -10.37 -10.48 27.24
C TYR A 169 -10.02 -11.35 28.45
N ILE A 170 -10.01 -12.66 28.24
CA ILE A 170 -9.57 -13.66 29.21
C ILE A 170 -8.63 -14.63 28.49
N LEU A 171 -7.42 -14.81 29.00
CA LEU A 171 -6.57 -15.92 28.62
C LEU A 171 -6.94 -17.13 29.45
N TRP A 172 -7.16 -18.26 28.78
CA TRP A 172 -7.50 -19.52 29.40
C TRP A 172 -6.73 -20.67 28.79
N ASN A 173 -6.81 -21.86 29.39
CA ASN A 173 -6.03 -23.03 28.96
C ASN A 173 -6.22 -23.41 27.48
N ASP A 174 -7.37 -23.06 26.89
CA ASP A 174 -7.75 -23.41 25.52
C ASP A 174 -7.66 -22.24 24.52
N GLY A 175 -7.27 -21.03 24.95
CA GLY A 175 -7.08 -19.90 24.04
C GLY A 175 -7.44 -18.54 24.61
N LEU A 176 -7.64 -17.59 23.69
CA LEU A 176 -8.07 -16.23 23.95
C LEU A 176 -9.60 -16.15 23.86
N ARG A 177 -10.23 -15.68 24.93
CA ARG A 177 -11.68 -15.45 24.99
C ARG A 177 -11.96 -13.96 24.95
N LEU A 178 -12.74 -13.53 23.97
CA LEU A 178 -13.12 -12.12 23.79
C LEU A 178 -14.55 -11.92 24.27
N ARG A 179 -14.74 -10.99 25.21
CA ARG A 179 -16.07 -10.57 25.65
C ARG A 179 -16.49 -9.35 24.84
N ARG A 180 -17.72 -9.32 24.34
CA ARG A 180 -18.27 -8.11 23.74
C ARG A 180 -18.93 -7.26 24.82
N ARG A 181 -18.30 -6.14 25.17
CA ARG A 181 -18.76 -5.18 26.18
C ARG A 181 -20.18 -4.65 25.94
N ASN A 182 -20.61 -4.59 24.69
CA ASN A 182 -21.91 -4.04 24.28
C ASN A 182 -22.94 -5.13 23.91
N GLY A 183 -22.77 -6.37 24.38
CA GLY A 183 -23.62 -7.51 24.01
C GLY A 183 -23.18 -8.18 22.69
N GLY A 184 -23.64 -9.42 22.48
CA GLY A 184 -23.27 -10.27 21.35
C GLY A 184 -22.65 -11.61 21.76
N HIS A 185 -22.35 -12.46 20.77
CA HIS A 185 -21.75 -13.76 21.01
C HIS A 185 -20.30 -13.63 21.51
N VAL A 186 -19.98 -14.39 22.55
CA VAL A 186 -18.60 -14.56 23.01
C VAL A 186 -17.80 -15.31 21.95
N THR A 187 -16.56 -14.90 21.74
CA THR A 187 -15.68 -15.55 20.77
C THR A 187 -14.52 -16.20 21.50
N ARG A 188 -14.22 -17.45 21.15
CA ARG A 188 -12.99 -18.15 21.54
C ARG A 188 -12.09 -18.27 20.31
N ILE A 189 -10.83 -17.90 20.47
CA ILE A 189 -9.78 -18.00 19.46
C ILE A 189 -8.72 -18.94 20.02
N GLU A 190 -8.39 -20.00 19.29
CA GLU A 190 -7.35 -20.94 19.72
C GLU A 190 -5.97 -20.28 19.66
N TYR A 191 -5.02 -20.71 20.49
CA TYR A 191 -3.70 -20.08 20.52
C TYR A 191 -2.93 -20.20 19.20
N THR A 192 -3.16 -21.27 18.45
CA THR A 192 -2.62 -21.43 17.09
C THR A 192 -3.15 -20.35 16.16
N GLU A 193 -4.45 -20.05 16.21
CA GLU A 193 -5.07 -18.98 15.44
C GLU A 193 -4.59 -17.60 15.92
N VAL A 194 -4.45 -17.38 17.23
CA VAL A 194 -3.84 -16.14 17.76
C VAL A 194 -2.44 -15.92 17.21
N LEU A 195 -1.61 -16.97 17.17
CA LEU A 195 -0.25 -16.87 16.64
C LEU A 195 -0.22 -16.69 15.13
N ASP A 196 -1.15 -17.30 14.39
CA ASP A 196 -1.32 -17.04 12.96
C ASP A 196 -1.68 -15.54 12.73
N LEU A 197 -2.56 -14.95 13.55
CA LEU A 197 -2.90 -13.51 13.47
C LEU A 197 -1.71 -12.59 13.77
N VAL A 198 -0.93 -12.94 14.80
CA VAL A 198 0.30 -12.21 15.15
C VAL A 198 1.32 -12.31 14.02
N GLY A 199 1.48 -13.50 13.44
CA GLY A 199 2.38 -13.73 12.30
C GLY A 199 1.98 -12.91 11.08
N ILE A 200 0.69 -12.83 10.76
CA ILE A 200 0.16 -11.98 9.67
C ILE A 200 0.51 -10.51 9.91
N GLY A 201 0.23 -9.97 11.10
CA GLY A 201 0.53 -8.57 11.43
C GLY A 201 2.02 -8.26 11.38
N LEU A 202 2.86 -9.18 11.86
CA LEU A 202 4.32 -9.06 11.81
C LEU A 202 4.84 -9.05 10.36
N ALA A 203 4.38 -9.99 9.54
CA ALA A 203 4.81 -10.11 8.15
C ALA A 203 4.38 -8.91 7.31
N PHE A 204 3.17 -8.38 7.53
CA PHE A 204 2.73 -7.13 6.90
C PHE A 204 3.69 -5.97 7.22
N PHE A 205 4.05 -5.82 8.49
CA PHE A 205 4.95 -4.74 8.92
C PHE A 205 6.38 -4.93 8.39
N GLU A 206 6.89 -6.16 8.40
CA GLU A 206 8.18 -6.52 7.79
C GLU A 206 8.19 -6.19 6.30
N THR A 207 7.14 -6.56 5.57
CA THR A 207 6.97 -6.23 4.14
C THR A 207 7.08 -4.74 3.92
N LEU A 208 6.33 -3.96 4.70
CA LEU A 208 6.29 -2.51 4.55
C LEU A 208 7.66 -1.88 4.79
N GLN A 209 8.37 -2.31 5.84
CA GLN A 209 9.72 -1.83 6.13
C GLN A 209 10.71 -2.20 5.02
N MET A 210 10.68 -3.44 4.54
CA MET A 210 11.57 -3.91 3.47
C MET A 210 11.33 -3.16 2.17
N LEU A 211 10.07 -2.98 1.76
CA LEU A 211 9.70 -2.17 0.58
C LEU A 211 10.18 -0.73 0.72
N ARG A 212 9.93 -0.07 1.87
CA ARG A 212 10.39 1.30 2.12
C ARG A 212 11.90 1.42 2.06
N LYS A 213 12.62 0.52 2.74
CA LYS A 213 14.09 0.51 2.76
C LYS A 213 14.67 0.30 1.37
N SER A 214 14.17 -0.70 0.64
CA SER A 214 14.60 -0.99 -0.74
C SER A 214 14.34 0.19 -1.67
N ALA A 215 13.15 0.79 -1.58
CA ALA A 215 12.80 1.97 -2.38
C ALA A 215 13.71 3.16 -2.08
N MET A 216 13.97 3.47 -0.79
CA MET A 216 14.91 4.53 -0.40
C MET A 216 16.31 4.26 -0.94
N GLN A 217 16.82 3.03 -0.79
CA GLN A 217 18.14 2.61 -1.26
C GLN A 217 18.28 2.71 -2.79
N SER A 218 17.19 2.61 -3.54
CA SER A 218 17.23 2.74 -5.01
C SER A 218 17.60 4.13 -5.52
N PHE A 219 17.64 5.15 -4.64
CA PHE A 219 18.11 6.50 -4.91
C PHE A 219 19.61 6.70 -4.59
N ASP A 220 20.36 5.60 -4.53
CA ASP A 220 21.82 5.58 -4.61
C ASP A 220 22.24 4.93 -5.95
N PRO A 221 22.94 5.64 -6.86
CA PRO A 221 23.37 7.04 -6.73
C PRO A 221 22.19 8.05 -6.78
N PRO A 222 22.41 9.29 -6.32
CA PRO A 222 21.41 10.36 -6.39
C PRO A 222 20.81 10.53 -7.78
N ARG A 223 19.51 10.81 -7.85
CA ARG A 223 18.77 11.01 -9.11
C ARG A 223 18.15 12.39 -9.17
N GLU A 224 18.20 13.01 -10.35
CA GLU A 224 17.42 14.20 -10.66
C GLU A 224 16.08 13.78 -11.25
N ILE A 225 14.99 14.25 -10.63
CA ILE A 225 13.62 13.90 -11.01
C ILE A 225 12.86 15.20 -11.26
N ILE A 226 12.28 15.32 -12.46
CA ILE A 226 11.39 16.42 -12.78
C ILE A 226 9.98 16.02 -12.36
N GLY A 227 9.43 16.73 -11.38
CA GLY A 227 8.11 16.41 -10.85
C GLY A 227 7.51 17.58 -10.10
N ARG A 228 6.22 17.44 -9.76
CA ARG A 228 5.52 18.35 -8.86
C ARG A 228 5.50 17.73 -7.47
N PHE A 229 5.93 18.49 -6.47
CA PHE A 229 5.72 18.12 -5.07
C PHE A 229 4.49 18.88 -4.57
N SER A 230 3.43 18.16 -4.22
CA SER A 230 2.14 18.77 -3.82
C SER A 230 1.59 19.70 -4.93
N ALA A 231 1.14 20.92 -4.59
CA ALA A 231 0.57 21.88 -5.53
C ALA A 231 1.60 22.80 -6.23
N ASN A 232 2.90 22.51 -6.12
CA ASN A 232 3.95 23.31 -6.74
C ASN A 232 4.06 23.04 -8.25
N PRO A 233 4.57 23.99 -9.06
CA PRO A 233 4.89 23.72 -10.46
C PRO A 233 5.97 22.62 -10.58
N PRO A 234 6.04 21.90 -11.71
CA PRO A 234 7.06 20.89 -11.90
C PRO A 234 8.45 21.52 -11.92
N MET A 235 9.39 20.92 -11.19
CA MET A 235 10.77 21.39 -11.03
C MET A 235 11.72 20.18 -10.94
N PRO A 236 13.01 20.34 -11.24
CA PRO A 236 14.01 19.31 -10.95
C PRO A 236 14.26 19.23 -9.45
N HIS A 237 14.18 18.01 -8.92
CA HIS A 237 14.49 17.66 -7.54
C HIS A 237 15.59 16.62 -7.52
N THR A 238 16.57 16.79 -6.64
CA THR A 238 17.56 15.75 -6.36
C THR A 238 17.06 14.89 -5.22
N VAL A 239 16.86 13.60 -5.47
CA VAL A 239 16.56 12.59 -4.45
C VAL A 239 17.80 11.74 -4.24
N ALA A 240 18.23 11.60 -3.00
CA ALA A 240 19.47 10.91 -2.64
C ALA A 240 19.28 10.01 -1.42
N TYR A 241 19.95 8.86 -1.47
CA TYR A 241 20.19 8.01 -0.31
C TYR A 241 21.69 7.91 -0.05
N ASN A 242 22.10 8.10 1.21
CA ASN A 242 23.49 7.94 1.62
C ASN A 242 23.64 6.61 2.38
N THR A 243 24.41 5.67 1.83
CA THR A 243 24.62 4.34 2.40
C THR A 243 25.45 4.34 3.68
N GLU A 244 26.30 5.34 3.90
CA GLU A 244 27.15 5.46 5.10
C GLU A 244 26.36 5.94 6.31
N THR A 245 25.49 6.93 6.12
CA THR A 245 24.69 7.54 7.20
C THR A 245 23.28 6.97 7.30
N GLY A 246 22.81 6.28 6.26
CA GLY A 246 21.42 5.86 6.10
C GLY A 246 20.45 7.02 5.82
N SER A 247 20.94 8.24 5.57
CA SER A 247 20.08 9.41 5.36
C SER A 247 19.41 9.39 3.99
N PHE A 248 18.12 9.71 3.96
CA PHE A 248 17.34 9.92 2.74
C PHE A 248 16.97 11.40 2.63
N SER A 249 17.19 12.02 1.46
CA SER A 249 16.96 13.45 1.27
C SER A 249 16.33 13.77 -0.09
N ILE A 250 15.55 14.85 -0.10
CA ILE A 250 14.97 15.46 -1.30
C ILE A 250 15.35 16.95 -1.25
N SER A 251 16.03 17.45 -2.28
CA SER A 251 16.41 18.86 -2.38
C SER A 251 16.01 19.44 -3.74
N CYS A 252 15.85 20.76 -3.81
CA CYS A 252 15.55 21.48 -5.04
C CYS A 252 16.31 22.80 -5.03
N SER A 253 17.07 23.04 -6.10
CA SER A 253 17.78 24.30 -6.34
C SER A 253 17.31 24.98 -7.63
N SER A 254 16.15 24.56 -8.17
CA SER A 254 15.64 25.10 -9.42
C SER A 254 15.24 26.57 -9.27
N PRO A 255 15.67 27.46 -10.17
CA PRO A 255 15.22 28.85 -10.16
C PRO A 255 13.78 29.03 -10.65
N GLY A 256 13.15 27.98 -11.19
CA GLY A 256 11.79 28.04 -11.72
C GLY A 256 11.26 26.70 -12.23
N ALA A 257 10.08 26.75 -12.85
CA ALA A 257 9.41 25.57 -13.38
C ALA A 257 10.14 24.98 -14.58
N VAL A 258 10.22 23.65 -14.63
CA VAL A 258 10.82 22.87 -15.74
C VAL A 258 9.95 21.65 -15.99
N THR A 259 9.79 21.28 -17.26
CA THR A 259 9.14 20.03 -17.67
C THR A 259 10.09 19.23 -18.56
N SER A 260 9.91 17.91 -18.60
CA SER A 260 10.58 17.03 -19.57
C SER A 260 9.54 16.29 -20.41
N PRO A 261 9.93 15.75 -21.58
CA PRO A 261 9.05 14.88 -22.37
C PRO A 261 8.48 13.71 -21.56
N GLU A 262 9.31 13.06 -20.73
CA GLU A 262 8.90 11.93 -19.89
C GLU A 262 7.85 12.34 -18.86
N TYR A 263 8.04 13.50 -18.22
CA TYR A 263 7.05 14.08 -17.30
C TYR A 263 5.71 14.32 -18.00
N LEU A 264 5.73 14.90 -19.20
CA LEU A 264 4.51 15.21 -19.95
C LEU A 264 3.76 13.95 -20.42
N VAL A 265 4.50 12.91 -20.83
CA VAL A 265 3.92 11.60 -21.17
C VAL A 265 3.27 10.98 -19.94
N GLN A 266 3.95 10.95 -18.81
CA GLN A 266 3.39 10.38 -17.58
C GLN A 266 2.18 11.18 -17.06
N GLU A 267 2.20 12.52 -17.18
CA GLU A 267 1.07 13.38 -16.84
C GLU A 267 -0.16 13.06 -17.72
N ALA A 268 0.05 12.82 -19.03
CA ALA A 268 -1.01 12.42 -19.94
C ALA A 268 -1.57 11.02 -19.59
N ILE A 269 -0.71 10.05 -19.30
CA ILE A 269 -1.11 8.70 -18.83
C ILE A 269 -1.95 8.81 -17.55
N ASN A 270 -1.47 9.54 -16.55
CA ASN A 270 -2.16 9.73 -15.28
C ASN A 270 -3.54 10.39 -15.46
N LYS A 271 -3.67 11.32 -16.42
CA LYS A 271 -4.95 11.93 -16.77
C LYS A 271 -5.94 10.91 -17.31
N TYR A 272 -5.51 10.03 -18.21
CA TYR A 272 -6.37 8.96 -18.73
C TYR A 272 -6.70 7.89 -17.69
N LEU A 273 -5.78 7.62 -16.75
CA LEU A 273 -6.02 6.70 -15.63
C LEU A 273 -7.12 7.19 -14.67
N GLY A 274 -7.36 8.49 -14.59
CA GLY A 274 -8.53 9.05 -13.91
C GLY A 274 -8.62 8.69 -12.42
N GLY A 275 -7.48 8.53 -11.75
CA GLY A 275 -7.43 8.17 -10.33
C GLY A 275 -7.43 6.66 -10.04
N ARG A 276 -7.16 5.83 -11.05
CA ARG A 276 -7.08 4.37 -10.93
C ARG A 276 -5.69 3.87 -11.33
N VAL A 277 -5.35 2.66 -10.90
CA VAL A 277 -4.14 1.97 -11.39
C VAL A 277 -4.34 1.32 -12.76
N MET A 278 -5.60 1.14 -13.19
CA MET A 278 -5.91 0.46 -14.45
C MET A 278 -7.25 0.90 -15.03
N VAL A 279 -7.29 1.03 -16.36
CA VAL A 279 -8.51 1.35 -17.14
C VAL A 279 -8.58 0.42 -18.34
N VAL A 280 -9.77 -0.06 -18.67
CA VAL A 280 -10.04 -0.86 -19.88
C VAL A 280 -11.02 -0.12 -20.78
N PHE A 281 -10.76 -0.15 -22.08
CA PHE A 281 -11.56 0.53 -23.09
C PHE A 281 -12.27 -0.52 -23.95
N ARG A 282 -13.60 -0.48 -23.98
CA ARG A 282 -14.45 -1.41 -24.73
C ARG A 282 -15.12 -0.69 -25.89
N VAL A 283 -15.27 -1.36 -27.03
CA VAL A 283 -16.05 -0.84 -28.15
C VAL A 283 -17.48 -1.37 -28.05
N GLY A 284 -18.46 -0.47 -28.03
CA GLY A 284 -19.87 -0.85 -28.00
C GLY A 284 -20.26 -1.66 -29.24
N GLY A 285 -20.84 -2.85 -29.04
CA GLY A 285 -21.49 -3.64 -30.10
C GLY A 285 -20.59 -4.52 -30.97
N GLY A 286 -19.34 -4.80 -30.59
CA GLY A 286 -18.42 -5.62 -31.40
C GLY A 286 -17.55 -6.60 -30.60
N ALA A 287 -17.52 -7.85 -31.08
CA ALA A 287 -16.69 -9.00 -30.68
C ALA A 287 -16.76 -9.46 -29.20
N GLU A 288 -16.60 -10.76 -28.97
CA GLU A 288 -16.37 -11.28 -27.61
C GLU A 288 -15.08 -10.66 -27.07
N THR A 289 -15.20 -9.86 -26.01
CA THR A 289 -14.02 -9.33 -25.31
C THR A 289 -13.27 -10.50 -24.67
N PRO A 290 -11.94 -10.56 -24.79
CA PRO A 290 -11.16 -11.62 -24.15
C PRO A 290 -11.47 -11.64 -22.65
N ASN A 291 -11.72 -12.84 -22.12
CA ASN A 291 -11.96 -13.03 -20.70
C ASN A 291 -10.64 -12.87 -19.94
N ILE A 292 -10.37 -11.65 -19.47
CA ILE A 292 -9.20 -11.33 -18.65
C ILE A 292 -9.66 -11.24 -17.20
N ASP A 293 -9.14 -12.13 -16.36
CA ASP A 293 -9.53 -12.19 -14.96
C ASP A 293 -8.75 -11.18 -14.12
N PHE A 294 -9.15 -9.91 -14.18
CA PHE A 294 -8.56 -8.86 -13.36
C PHE A 294 -8.76 -9.12 -11.86
N LEU A 295 -9.91 -9.68 -11.48
CA LEU A 295 -10.29 -9.88 -10.08
C LEU A 295 -9.40 -10.92 -9.40
N GLU A 296 -9.11 -12.05 -10.07
CA GLU A 296 -8.15 -13.06 -9.60
C GLU A 296 -6.74 -12.48 -9.38
N HIS A 297 -6.38 -11.43 -10.10
CA HIS A 297 -5.09 -10.74 -9.95
C HIS A 297 -5.13 -9.60 -8.93
N GLY A 298 -6.29 -9.34 -8.32
CA GLY A 298 -6.50 -8.33 -7.29
C GLY A 298 -6.81 -6.94 -7.83
N PHE A 299 -7.33 -6.84 -9.07
CA PHE A 299 -7.64 -5.57 -9.74
C PHE A 299 -9.12 -5.45 -10.12
N GLU A 300 -9.63 -4.22 -10.03
CA GLU A 300 -10.94 -3.81 -10.54
C GLU A 300 -10.71 -2.56 -11.41
N PRO A 301 -10.43 -2.74 -12.72
CA PRO A 301 -10.17 -1.61 -13.61
C PRO A 301 -11.42 -0.77 -13.80
N SER A 302 -11.25 0.53 -14.08
CA SER A 302 -12.36 1.33 -14.61
C SER A 302 -12.66 0.89 -16.03
N GLU A 303 -13.92 0.67 -16.36
CA GLU A 303 -14.34 0.36 -17.71
C GLU A 303 -14.88 1.62 -18.42
N ILE A 304 -14.41 1.88 -19.62
CA ILE A 304 -14.85 2.99 -20.47
C ILE A 304 -15.37 2.41 -21.78
N ASP A 305 -16.68 2.56 -22.01
CA ASP A 305 -17.31 2.23 -23.27
C ASP A 305 -17.09 3.37 -24.28
N LEU A 306 -16.58 3.03 -25.44
CA LEU A 306 -16.32 3.93 -26.55
C LEU A 306 -17.11 3.51 -27.78
N GLU A 307 -17.59 4.50 -28.54
CA GLU A 307 -18.01 4.28 -29.92
C GLU A 307 -16.78 4.05 -30.83
N GLN A 308 -16.98 3.37 -31.95
CA GLN A 308 -15.88 3.06 -32.90
C GLN A 308 -15.10 4.32 -33.33
N GLY A 309 -15.79 5.44 -33.55
CA GLY A 309 -15.16 6.71 -33.89
C GLY A 309 -14.27 7.26 -32.77
N GLN A 310 -14.74 7.16 -31.52
CA GLN A 310 -13.99 7.60 -30.34
C GLN A 310 -12.75 6.74 -30.09
N LEU A 311 -12.82 5.42 -30.34
CA LEU A 311 -11.64 4.57 -30.26
C LEU A 311 -10.59 4.98 -31.29
N VAL A 312 -10.98 5.28 -32.53
CA VAL A 312 -10.05 5.72 -33.57
C VAL A 312 -9.38 7.05 -33.19
N GLU A 313 -10.12 7.98 -32.59
CA GLU A 313 -9.56 9.24 -32.08
C GLU A 313 -8.60 9.02 -30.91
N LEU A 314 -8.96 8.13 -29.97
CA LEU A 314 -8.10 7.76 -28.86
C LEU A 314 -6.78 7.15 -29.35
N LEU A 315 -6.84 6.19 -30.29
CA LEU A 315 -5.64 5.56 -30.85
C LEU A 315 -4.72 6.59 -31.54
N LYS A 316 -5.30 7.55 -32.28
CA LYS A 316 -4.53 8.65 -32.87
C LYS A 316 -3.85 9.53 -31.81
N ASP A 317 -4.53 9.82 -30.70
CA ASP A 317 -3.94 10.61 -29.62
C ASP A 317 -2.83 9.84 -28.90
N ILE A 318 -3.01 8.52 -28.67
CA ILE A 318 -1.99 7.62 -28.12
C ILE A 318 -0.74 7.64 -29.00
N ASP A 319 -0.89 7.45 -30.31
CA ASP A 319 0.21 7.48 -31.28
C ASP A 319 0.91 8.84 -31.32
N ALA A 320 0.14 9.92 -31.42
CA ALA A 320 0.67 11.28 -31.54
C ALA A 320 1.49 11.71 -30.30
N ARG A 321 1.15 11.18 -29.13
CA ARG A 321 1.81 11.51 -27.86
C ARG A 321 2.77 10.44 -27.36
N GLY A 322 2.88 9.30 -28.06
CA GLY A 322 3.72 8.18 -27.64
C GLY A 322 3.31 7.58 -26.30
N LEU A 323 2.01 7.37 -26.07
CA LEU A 323 1.49 6.86 -24.78
C LEU A 323 1.47 5.32 -24.67
N TRP A 324 2.05 4.62 -25.65
CA TRP A 324 2.18 3.17 -25.62
C TRP A 324 3.15 2.70 -24.54
N ASP A 325 2.87 1.53 -23.96
CA ASP A 325 3.80 0.85 -23.05
C ASP A 325 5.05 0.39 -23.82
N GLY A 326 6.13 1.16 -23.70
CA GLY A 326 7.41 0.90 -24.39
C GLY A 326 8.16 -0.36 -23.95
N ARG A 327 7.63 -1.12 -22.98
CA ARG A 327 8.23 -2.40 -22.55
C ARG A 327 7.90 -3.54 -23.50
N GLU A 328 6.93 -3.37 -24.39
CA GLU A 328 6.60 -4.35 -25.43
C GLU A 328 7.25 -3.97 -26.77
N SER A 329 7.92 -4.93 -27.41
CA SER A 329 8.65 -4.72 -28.66
C SER A 329 7.77 -4.81 -29.91
N GLU A 330 6.54 -5.33 -29.80
CA GLU A 330 5.61 -5.52 -30.92
C GLU A 330 4.25 -4.92 -30.56
N SER A 331 3.78 -3.96 -31.36
CA SER A 331 2.43 -3.43 -31.24
C SER A 331 1.41 -4.47 -31.69
N LYS A 332 0.95 -5.28 -30.73
CA LYS A 332 -0.21 -6.15 -30.96
C LYS A 332 -1.43 -5.27 -31.15
N SER A 333 -2.06 -5.37 -32.32
CA SER A 333 -3.25 -4.60 -32.70
C SER A 333 -4.56 -5.30 -32.31
N GLU A 334 -4.48 -6.44 -31.63
CA GLU A 334 -5.62 -7.28 -31.25
C GLU A 334 -5.70 -7.43 -29.73
N GLY A 335 -6.93 -7.40 -29.19
CA GLY A 335 -7.21 -7.59 -27.76
C GLY A 335 -7.85 -6.38 -27.08
N LEU A 336 -8.08 -6.50 -25.77
CA LEU A 336 -8.69 -5.46 -24.95
C LEU A 336 -7.69 -4.32 -24.72
N LEU A 337 -8.00 -3.12 -25.22
CA LEU A 337 -7.17 -1.94 -24.98
C LEU A 337 -7.23 -1.59 -23.49
N THR A 338 -6.06 -1.63 -22.85
CA THR A 338 -5.90 -1.44 -21.42
C THR A 338 -4.83 -0.37 -21.17
N LEU A 339 -5.07 0.47 -20.18
CA LEU A 339 -4.13 1.50 -19.72
C LEU A 339 -3.67 1.17 -18.30
N SER A 340 -2.37 1.34 -18.07
CA SER A 340 -1.70 1.17 -16.78
C SER A 340 -0.72 2.34 -16.55
N PRO A 341 0.00 2.41 -15.41
CA PRO A 341 1.01 3.45 -15.18
C PRO A 341 2.10 3.51 -16.24
N TRP A 342 2.36 2.42 -16.96
CA TRP A 342 3.39 2.36 -18.01
C TRP A 342 2.90 2.78 -19.39
N GLY A 343 1.59 2.99 -19.57
CA GLY A 343 1.00 3.33 -20.87
C GLY A 343 -0.09 2.36 -21.32
N PHE A 344 -0.53 2.58 -22.56
CA PHE A 344 -1.54 1.78 -23.25
C PHE A 344 -0.95 0.48 -23.78
N ARG A 345 -1.75 -0.59 -23.75
CA ARG A 345 -1.40 -1.92 -24.26
C ARG A 345 -2.67 -2.71 -24.62
N HIS A 346 -2.61 -3.52 -25.66
CA HIS A 346 -3.65 -4.51 -25.93
C HIS A 346 -3.39 -5.80 -25.15
N LEU A 347 -4.43 -6.31 -24.48
CA LEU A 347 -4.36 -7.57 -23.74
C LEU A 347 -5.22 -8.65 -24.39
N GLU A 348 -4.61 -9.77 -24.72
CA GLU A 348 -5.29 -10.91 -25.35
C GLU A 348 -5.84 -11.92 -24.34
N ASN A 349 -5.24 -12.01 -23.15
CA ASN A 349 -5.56 -13.01 -22.13
C ASN A 349 -4.97 -12.63 -20.75
N SER A 350 -5.30 -13.40 -19.71
CA SER A 350 -4.77 -13.22 -18.34
C SER A 350 -3.25 -13.36 -18.23
N GLY A 351 -2.58 -14.08 -19.14
CA GLY A 351 -1.12 -14.12 -19.20
C GLY A 351 -0.52 -12.76 -19.58
N ALA A 352 -1.11 -12.06 -20.54
CA ALA A 352 -0.72 -10.71 -20.92
C ALA A 352 -0.91 -9.71 -19.77
N LEU A 353 -1.95 -9.89 -18.94
CA LEU A 353 -2.14 -9.10 -17.72
C LEU A 353 -0.97 -9.29 -16.74
N LYS A 354 -0.53 -10.54 -16.51
CA LYS A 354 0.64 -10.81 -15.66
C LYS A 354 1.90 -10.15 -16.19
N THR A 355 2.11 -10.14 -17.50
CA THR A 355 3.23 -9.44 -18.13
C THR A 355 3.13 -7.92 -17.99
N LEU A 356 1.93 -7.34 -18.16
CA LEU A 356 1.68 -5.91 -18.01
C LEU A 356 2.01 -5.44 -16.59
N VAL A 357 1.47 -6.15 -15.59
CA VAL A 357 1.66 -5.86 -14.16
C VAL A 357 3.11 -6.16 -13.76
N GLY A 358 3.67 -7.25 -14.27
CA GLY A 358 4.98 -7.79 -13.94
C GLY A 358 5.09 -8.26 -12.49
N GLU A 359 6.31 -8.60 -12.08
CA GLU A 359 6.60 -8.97 -10.70
C GLU A 359 6.52 -7.74 -9.75
N PRO A 360 6.16 -7.94 -8.47
CA PRO A 360 6.23 -6.88 -7.46
C PRO A 360 7.69 -6.41 -7.25
N GLU A 361 7.87 -5.21 -6.70
CA GLU A 361 9.21 -4.63 -6.46
C GLU A 361 10.08 -5.48 -5.51
N LEU A 362 9.45 -6.27 -4.64
CA LEU A 362 10.10 -7.30 -3.81
C LEU A 362 9.21 -8.55 -3.75
N ILE A 363 9.82 -9.72 -3.93
CA ILE A 363 9.20 -11.01 -3.64
C ILE A 363 9.62 -11.38 -2.22
N MET A 364 8.64 -11.53 -1.32
CA MET A 364 8.90 -12.06 0.02
C MET A 364 8.26 -13.42 0.18
N GLU A 365 9.04 -14.35 0.73
CA GLU A 365 8.53 -15.63 1.21
C GLU A 365 8.36 -15.56 2.72
N PHE A 366 7.11 -15.63 3.18
CA PHE A 366 6.84 -15.71 4.61
C PHE A 366 7.26 -17.07 5.17
N VAL A 367 8.14 -17.03 6.17
CA VAL A 367 8.48 -18.20 6.98
C VAL A 367 7.70 -18.12 8.29
N PRO A 368 6.69 -18.98 8.51
CA PRO A 368 5.92 -18.94 9.76
C PRO A 368 6.83 -19.24 10.96
N PRO A 369 6.55 -18.63 12.13
CA PRO A 369 7.26 -18.98 13.36
C PRO A 369 7.15 -20.49 13.62
N ALA A 370 8.28 -21.12 13.94
CA ALA A 370 8.38 -22.58 14.03
C ALA A 370 7.31 -23.16 14.97
N LYS A 371 6.58 -24.19 14.52
CA LYS A 371 5.64 -24.91 15.39
C LYS A 371 6.42 -25.53 16.55
N THR A 372 6.08 -25.15 17.76
CA THR A 372 6.46 -25.89 18.94
C THR A 372 5.72 -27.23 18.90
N LYS A 373 6.44 -28.32 18.65
CA LYS A 373 5.93 -29.66 18.94
C LYS A 373 5.72 -29.72 20.46
N LYS A 374 4.46 -29.84 20.88
CA LYS A 374 4.11 -30.10 22.29
C LYS A 374 4.62 -31.46 22.70
#